data_AF-A0A3A6QW76-F1
#
_entry.id   AF-A0A3A6QW76-F1
#
_cell.length_a   1.000
_cell.length_b   1.000
_cell.length_c   1.000
_cell.angle_alpha   90.00
_cell.angle_beta   90.00
_cell.angle_gamma   90.00
#
_symmetry.space_group_name_H-M   'P 1'
#
loop_
_entity.id
_entity.type
_entity.pdbx_description
1 polymer ?
#
loop_
_entity_poly.entity_id
_entity_poly.type
_entity_poly.pdbx_seq_one_letter_code
_entity_poly.pdbx_strand_id
1 'polypeptide(L)'
;MNKLGHTNAPTAELIRSMREVAVTLKSSSTSLLSVAVRLAEAGQDHEAMVLIDLAKGIQEAEDKVRRHAKEAGTGMIVKLSTH
;
A
#
# COMPACT_ATOMS: atom_id res chain seq x y z
N MET A 1 26.92 30.55 8.94
CA MET A 1 26.34 29.92 7.73
C MET A 1 26.30 28.41 7.96
N ASN A 2 25.15 27.84 8.34
CA ASN A 2 24.96 26.39 8.37
C ASN A 2 23.70 26.07 7.56
N LYS A 3 23.87 25.86 6.25
CA LYS A 3 22.84 25.28 5.41
C LYS A 3 22.67 23.83 5.84
N LEU A 4 21.74 23.57 6.75
CA LEU A 4 21.15 22.25 6.90
C LEU A 4 20.56 21.92 5.54
N GLY A 5 21.28 21.09 4.78
CA GLY A 5 20.77 20.48 3.58
C GLY A 5 19.61 19.61 3.99
N HIS A 6 18.41 20.19 4.03
CA HIS A 6 17.15 19.46 4.08
C HIS A 6 17.06 18.74 2.75
N THR A 7 17.72 17.59 2.66
CA THR A 7 17.46 16.62 1.61
C THR A 7 15.98 16.28 1.75
N ASN A 8 15.16 16.87 0.89
CA ASN A 8 13.79 16.43 0.61
C ASN A 8 13.75 14.99 0.04
N ALA A 9 14.87 14.28 0.09
CA ALA A 9 14.95 12.87 -0.19
C ALA A 9 14.13 12.12 0.87
N PRO A 10 13.21 11.24 0.46
CA PRO A 10 12.44 10.45 1.39
C PRO A 10 13.40 9.60 2.23
N THR A 11 13.37 9.80 3.55
CA THR A 11 14.22 9.09 4.50
C THR A 11 14.01 7.59 4.34
N ALA A 12 15.05 6.77 4.52
CA ALA A 12 14.95 5.31 4.47
C ALA A 12 13.83 4.75 5.38
N GLU A 13 13.50 5.46 6.46
CA GLU A 13 12.37 5.20 7.35
C GLU A 13 11.00 5.33 6.66
N LEU A 14 10.79 6.33 5.82
CA LEU A 14 9.55 6.48 5.04
C LEU A 14 9.40 5.36 4.02
N ILE A 15 10.49 5.02 3.31
CA ILE A 15 10.50 3.89 2.35
C ILE A 15 10.20 2.57 3.07
N ARG A 16 10.75 2.38 4.28
CA ARG A 16 10.48 1.21 5.11
C ARG A 16 9.02 1.17 5.56
N SER A 17 8.49 2.27 6.10
CA SER A 17 7.09 2.36 6.53
C SER A 17 6.12 2.07 5.38
N MET A 18 6.39 2.61 4.18
CA MET A 18 5.58 2.32 3.00
C MET A 18 5.63 0.83 2.59
N ARG A 19 6.80 0.19 2.71
CA ARG A 19 6.90 -1.27 2.47
C ARG A 19 6.14 -2.07 3.53
N GLU A 20 6.21 -1.68 4.80
CA GLU A 20 5.45 -2.33 5.88
C GLU A 20 3.94 -2.20 5.64
N VAL A 21 3.46 -1.01 5.26
CA VAL A 21 2.05 -0.78 4.86
C VAL A 21 1.67 -1.67 3.67
N ALA A 22 2.52 -1.79 2.65
CA ALA A 22 2.24 -2.67 1.51
C ALA A 22 2.13 -4.15 1.95
N VAL A 23 3.00 -4.62 2.85
CA VAL A 23 2.90 -5.98 3.40
C VAL A 23 1.61 -6.18 4.17
N THR A 24 1.20 -5.20 5.00
CA THR A 24 -0.08 -5.25 5.71
C THR A 24 -1.26 -5.29 4.75
N LEU A 25 -1.29 -4.42 3.73
CA LEU A 25 -2.35 -4.40 2.71
C LEU A 25 -2.46 -5.74 1.98
N LYS A 26 -1.32 -6.35 1.62
CA LYS A 26 -1.27 -7.68 0.99
C LYS A 26 -1.87 -8.76 1.89
N SER A 27 -1.49 -8.76 3.18
CA SER A 27 -2.03 -9.70 4.16
C SER A 27 -3.54 -9.52 4.31
N SER A 28 -4.03 -8.28 4.44
CA SER A 28 -5.45 -7.97 4.54
C SER A 28 -6.23 -8.39 3.30
N SER A 29 -5.72 -8.14 2.09
CA SER A 29 -6.34 -8.59 0.85
C SER A 29 -6.43 -10.12 0.77
N THR A 30 -5.37 -10.82 1.14
CA THR A 30 -5.34 -12.30 1.17
C THR A 30 -6.37 -12.86 2.15
N SER A 31 -6.48 -12.27 3.34
CA SER A 31 -7.49 -12.66 4.33
C SER A 31 -8.92 -12.43 3.81
N LEU A 32 -9.18 -11.29 3.16
CA LEU A 32 -10.49 -10.99 2.56
C LEU A 32 -10.85 -11.95 1.44
N LEU A 33 -9.90 -12.29 0.56
CA LEU A 33 -10.09 -13.31 -0.47
C LEU A 33 -10.39 -14.69 0.12
N SER A 34 -9.70 -15.08 1.19
CA SER A 34 -9.99 -16.35 1.88
C SER A 34 -11.40 -16.39 2.47
N VAL A 35 -11.88 -15.28 3.04
CA VAL A 35 -13.27 -15.17 3.53
C VAL A 35 -14.26 -15.17 2.37
N ALA A 36 -13.95 -14.48 1.27
CA ALA A 36 -14.79 -14.47 0.08
C ALA A 36 -14.98 -15.87 -0.51
N VAL A 37 -13.92 -16.69 -0.57
CA VAL A 37 -14.01 -18.08 -1.01
C VAL A 37 -14.95 -18.88 -0.11
N ARG A 38 -14.82 -18.75 1.21
CA ARG A 38 -15.71 -19.44 2.16
C ARG A 38 -17.16 -19.02 2.03
N LEU A 39 -17.43 -17.75 1.73
CA LEU A 39 -18.78 -17.24 1.49
C LEU A 39 -19.36 -17.75 0.17
N ALA A 40 -18.55 -17.84 -0.89
CA ALA A 40 -18.95 -18.47 -2.15
C ALA A 40 -19.26 -19.97 -1.94
N GLU A 41 -18.44 -20.69 -1.17
CA GLU A 41 -18.70 -22.10 -0.80
C GLU A 41 -19.98 -22.27 0.02
N ALA A 42 -20.35 -21.25 0.82
CA ALA A 42 -21.60 -21.22 1.57
C ALA A 42 -22.83 -20.79 0.74
N GLY A 43 -22.65 -20.51 -0.57
CA GLY A 43 -23.71 -20.03 -1.46
C GLY A 43 -24.06 -18.55 -1.30
N GLN A 44 -23.25 -17.78 -0.57
CA GLN A 44 -23.36 -16.33 -0.43
C GLN A 44 -22.54 -15.60 -1.51
N ASP A 45 -22.84 -15.89 -2.78
CA ASP A 45 -22.09 -15.39 -3.94
C ASP A 45 -22.03 -13.87 -4.02
N HIS A 46 -23.10 -13.19 -3.57
CA HIS A 46 -23.14 -11.73 -3.58
C HIS A 46 -22.15 -11.12 -2.58
N GLU A 47 -22.11 -11.62 -1.34
CA GLU A 47 -21.16 -11.16 -0.33
C GLU A 47 -19.72 -11.53 -0.71
N ALA A 48 -19.52 -12.72 -1.29
CA ALA A 48 -18.24 -13.13 -1.83
C ALA A 48 -17.75 -12.17 -2.93
N MET A 49 -18.61 -11.77 -3.87
CA MET A 49 -18.26 -10.80 -4.91
C MET A 49 -17.87 -9.44 -4.32
N VAL A 50 -18.61 -8.94 -3.33
CA VAL A 50 -18.29 -7.66 -2.66
C VAL A 50 -16.93 -7.71 -2.00
N LEU A 51 -16.58 -8.82 -1.33
CA LEU A 51 -15.28 -9.00 -0.72
C LEU A 51 -14.14 -9.16 -1.72
N ILE A 52 -14.39 -9.82 -2.86
CA ILE A 52 -13.44 -9.91 -3.96
C ILE A 52 -13.15 -8.51 -4.53
N ASP A 53 -14.18 -7.68 -4.71
CA ASP A 53 -14.03 -6.31 -5.20
C ASP A 53 -13.23 -5.45 -4.21
N LEU A 54 -13.54 -5.54 -2.92
CA LEU A 54 -12.77 -4.87 -1.86
C LEU A 54 -11.31 -5.34 -1.83
N ALA A 55 -11.06 -6.64 -1.98
CA ALA A 55 -9.72 -7.20 -2.02
C ALA A 55 -8.93 -6.73 -3.26
N LYS A 56 -9.59 -6.47 -4.39
CA LYS A 56 -8.98 -5.85 -5.58
C LYS A 56 -8.61 -4.39 -5.31
N GLY A 57 -9.51 -3.61 -4.71
CA GLY A 57 -9.21 -2.22 -4.32
C GLY A 57 -8.00 -2.11 -3.38
N ILE A 58 -7.87 -3.05 -2.44
CA ILE A 58 -6.70 -3.12 -1.54
C ILE A 58 -5.42 -3.51 -2.28
N GLN A 59 -5.49 -4.43 -3.26
CA GLN A 59 -4.34 -4.77 -4.10
C GLN A 59 -3.89 -3.58 -4.95
N GLU A 60 -4.82 -2.81 -5.51
CA GLU A 60 -4.48 -1.58 -6.23
C GLU A 60 -3.82 -0.54 -5.31
N ALA A 61 -4.29 -0.42 -4.07
CA ALA A 61 -3.68 0.44 -3.07
C ALA A 61 -2.27 -0.04 -2.70
N GLU A 62 -2.06 -1.35 -2.50
CA GLU A 62 -0.74 -1.95 -2.27
C GLU A 62 0.22 -1.61 -3.43
N ASP A 63 -0.24 -1.81 -4.66
CA ASP A 63 0.54 -1.55 -5.86
C ASP A 63 0.95 -0.07 -5.98
N LYS A 64 0.05 0.86 -5.63
CA LYS A 64 0.35 2.30 -5.58
C LYS A 64 1.38 2.61 -4.51
N VAL A 65 1.23 2.09 -3.29
CA VAL A 65 2.19 2.30 -2.20
C VAL A 65 3.56 1.72 -2.57
N ARG A 66 3.61 0.55 -3.20
CA ARG A 66 4.85 -0.08 -3.66
C ARG A 66 5.54 0.73 -4.75
N ARG A 67 4.77 1.30 -5.70
CA ARG A 67 5.30 2.21 -6.73
C ARG A 67 5.86 3.47 -6.09
N HIS A 68 5.11 4.13 -5.21
CA HIS A 68 5.59 5.33 -4.53
C HIS A 68 6.82 5.06 -3.65
N ALA A 69 6.90 3.91 -2.99
CA ALA A 69 8.10 3.53 -2.23
C ALA A 69 9.32 3.33 -3.14
N LYS A 70 9.12 2.80 -4.35
CA LYS A 70 10.18 2.63 -5.37
C LYS A 70 10.62 3.98 -5.93
N GLU A 71 9.67 4.83 -6.30
CA GLU A 71 9.91 6.17 -6.84
C GLU A 71 10.59 7.08 -5.81
N ALA A 72 10.20 6.95 -4.53
CA ALA A 72 10.86 7.56 -3.39
C ALA A 72 12.32 7.08 -3.27
N GLY A 73 12.56 5.77 -3.32
CA GLY A 73 13.91 5.19 -3.27
C GLY A 73 14.81 5.60 -4.44
N THR A 74 14.23 5.90 -5.61
CA THR A 74 14.96 6.41 -6.77
C THR A 74 15.12 7.94 -6.78
N GLY A 75 14.64 8.65 -5.76
CA GLY A 75 14.73 10.11 -5.66
C GLY A 75 13.79 10.88 -6.60
N MET A 76 12.80 10.21 -7.20
CA MET A 76 11.80 10.84 -8.08
C MET A 76 10.62 11.45 -7.31
N ILE A 77 10.38 11.00 -6.07
CA ILE A 77 9.45 11.67 -5.14
C ILE A 77 10.29 12.41 -4.11
N VAL A 78 10.21 13.75 -4.15
CA VAL A 78 10.78 14.62 -3.13
C VAL A 78 9.69 15.11 -2.19
N LYS A 79 9.97 15.13 -0.89
CA LYS A 79 9.07 15.72 0.10
C LYS A 79 8.90 17.20 -0.24
N LEU A 80 7.67 17.65 -0.52
CA LEU A 80 7.37 19.08 -0.59
C LEU A 80 7.57 19.63 0.82
N SER A 81 8.68 20.34 1.02
CA SER A 81 8.87 21.17 2.20
C SER A 81 7.90 22.34 2.09
N THR A 82 6.71 22.20 2.69
CA THR A 82 5.83 23.35 2.93
C THR A 82 6.48 24.18 4.04
N HIS A 83 6.94 25.38 3.65
CA HIS A 83 7.57 26.37 4.53
C HIS A 83 6.60 26.92 5.58
#